data_AF-A0AA45U8M4-F1
#
_entry.id   AF-A0AA45U8M4-F1
#
_cell.length_a   1.000
_cell.length_b   1.000
_cell.length_c   1.000
_cell.angle_alpha   90.00
_cell.angle_beta   90.00
_cell.angle_gamma   90.00
#
_symmetry.space_group_name_H-M   'P 1'
#
loop_
_entity.id
_entity.type
_entity.pdbx_description
1 polymer ?
#
loop_
_entity_poly.entity_id
_entity_poly.type
_entity_poly.pdbx_seq_one_letter_code
_entity_poly.pdbx_strand_id
1 'polypeptide(L)'
;ATQSGETRDFIAIEQGVVGAGLLTFALVGRDLDISQGRVLLIDAGGILGGLVGLSAMFLALDSDHGDALLVGTAVGVLAGLGTTTFLTRDFDAPDNTPTVSVAPAAMGRHGGMGLAVLGQF
;
A
#
# COMPACT_ATOMS: atom_id res chain seq x y z
N ALA A 1 -5.53 -9.43 37.80
CA ALA A 1 -6.44 -8.38 37.29
C ALA A 1 -5.70 -7.28 36.47
N THR A 2 -4.37 -7.29 36.41
CA THR A 2 -3.54 -6.25 35.76
C THR A 2 -3.38 -6.44 34.24
N GLN A 3 -3.39 -7.68 33.75
CA GLN A 3 -3.10 -8.02 32.35
C GLN A 3 -4.16 -7.50 31.35
N SER A 4 -5.42 -7.36 31.76
CA SER A 4 -6.50 -6.88 30.89
C SER A 4 -6.49 -5.36 30.66
N GLY A 5 -5.89 -4.59 31.58
CA GLY A 5 -5.75 -3.13 31.43
C GLY A 5 -4.66 -2.78 30.41
N GLU A 6 -3.52 -3.45 30.53
CA GLU A 6 -2.33 -3.24 29.70
C GLU A 6 -2.58 -3.57 28.21
N THR A 7 -3.28 -4.68 27.91
CA THR A 7 -3.70 -5.00 26.54
C THR A 7 -4.64 -3.94 25.96
N ARG A 8 -5.54 -3.39 26.78
CA ARG A 8 -6.51 -2.39 26.32
C ARG A 8 -5.84 -1.06 25.99
N ASP A 9 -4.85 -0.67 26.79
CA ASP A 9 -4.06 0.54 26.56
C ASP A 9 -3.16 0.36 25.33
N PHE A 10 -2.55 -0.82 25.14
CA PHE A 10 -1.78 -1.13 23.94
C PHE A 10 -2.64 -1.00 22.66
N ILE A 11 -3.80 -1.65 22.62
CA ILE A 11 -4.73 -1.56 21.48
C ILE A 11 -5.17 -0.11 21.26
N ALA A 12 -5.49 0.64 22.32
CA ALA A 12 -5.90 2.03 22.21
C ALA A 12 -4.80 2.92 21.61
N ILE A 13 -3.54 2.70 22.01
CA ILE A 13 -2.38 3.39 21.45
C ILE A 13 -2.20 3.01 19.98
N GLU A 14 -2.25 1.73 19.65
CA GLU A 14 -2.11 1.23 18.28
C GLU A 14 -3.16 1.86 17.34
N GLN A 15 -4.43 1.80 17.74
CA GLN A 15 -5.53 2.41 16.98
C GLN A 15 -5.37 3.94 16.88
N GLY A 16 -4.87 4.59 17.94
CA GLY A 16 -4.58 6.01 17.93
C GLY A 16 -3.48 6.38 16.93
N VAL A 17 -2.39 5.62 16.89
CA VAL A 17 -1.27 5.84 15.96
C VAL A 17 -1.70 5.58 14.53
N VAL A 18 -2.40 4.46 14.26
CA VAL A 18 -2.92 4.14 12.93
C VAL A 18 -3.89 5.23 12.46
N GLY A 19 -4.83 5.64 13.32
CA GLY A 19 -5.79 6.69 13.02
C GLY A 19 -5.12 8.04 12.72
N ALA A 20 -4.12 8.42 13.52
CA ALA A 20 -3.34 9.64 13.29
C ALA A 20 -2.57 9.59 11.96
N GLY A 21 -1.98 8.45 11.63
CA GLY A 21 -1.30 8.23 10.35
C GLY A 21 -2.25 8.38 9.16
N LEU A 22 -3.40 7.71 9.21
CA LEU A 22 -4.42 7.80 8.17
C LEU A 22 -4.98 9.21 8.01
N LEU A 23 -5.26 9.92 9.10
CA LEU A 23 -5.72 11.30 9.06
C LEU A 23 -4.66 12.22 8.46
N THR A 24 -3.41 12.07 8.86
CA THR A 24 -2.29 12.86 8.32
C THR A 24 -2.16 12.62 6.81
N PHE A 25 -2.18 11.36 6.38
CA PHE A 25 -2.10 11.03 4.96
C PHE A 25 -3.32 11.54 4.18
N ALA A 26 -4.52 11.46 4.72
CA ALA A 26 -5.73 12.00 4.09
C ALA A 26 -5.70 13.52 3.94
N LEU A 27 -5.04 14.24 4.85
CA LEU A 27 -4.86 15.68 4.77
C LEU A 27 -3.77 16.05 3.75
N VAL A 28 -2.59 15.42 3.83
CA VAL A 28 -1.46 15.72 2.94
C VAL A 28 -1.70 15.23 1.51
N GLY A 29 -2.33 14.06 1.35
CA GLY A 29 -2.57 13.43 0.05
C GLY A 29 -3.53 14.21 -0.85
N ARG A 30 -4.31 15.15 -0.30
CA ARG A 30 -5.20 16.02 -1.10
C ARG A 30 -4.44 16.99 -1.99
N ASP A 31 -3.23 17.37 -1.59
CA ASP A 31 -2.41 18.36 -2.31
C ASP A 31 -1.40 17.70 -3.26
N LEU A 32 -1.38 16.37 -3.31
CA LEU A 32 -0.49 15.60 -4.19
C LEU A 32 -1.24 15.16 -5.43
N ASP A 33 -0.81 15.65 -6.58
CA ASP A 33 -1.28 15.18 -7.88
C ASP A 33 -0.60 13.84 -8.20
N ILE A 34 -1.29 12.75 -7.85
CA ILE A 34 -0.81 11.38 -7.99
C ILE A 34 -1.85 10.47 -8.63
N SER A 35 -1.45 9.74 -9.68
CA SER A 35 -2.33 8.76 -10.30
C SER A 35 -2.62 7.61 -9.34
N GLN A 36 -3.83 7.06 -9.45
CA GLN A 36 -4.24 5.90 -8.66
C GLN A 36 -3.33 4.69 -8.92
N GLY A 37 -2.84 4.51 -10.15
CA GLY A 37 -1.89 3.46 -10.49
C GLY A 37 -0.57 3.60 -9.75
N ARG A 38 -0.03 4.83 -9.65
CA ARG A 38 1.20 5.11 -8.89
C ARG A 38 1.02 4.86 -7.40
N VAL A 39 -0.13 5.22 -6.81
CA VAL A 39 -0.42 4.90 -5.39
C VAL A 39 -0.43 3.40 -5.15
N LEU A 40 -1.10 2.62 -6.00
CA LEU A 40 -1.16 1.15 -5.85
C LEU A 40 0.22 0.50 -5.97
N LEU A 41 1.07 0.99 -6.87
CA LEU A 41 2.46 0.56 -6.99
C LEU A 41 3.26 0.85 -5.73
N ILE A 42 3.16 2.07 -5.19
CA ILE A 42 3.82 2.45 -3.94
C ILE A 42 3.37 1.54 -2.79
N ASP A 43 2.06 1.32 -2.64
CA ASP A 43 1.49 0.46 -1.59
C ASP A 43 2.00 -1.00 -1.70
N ALA A 44 1.98 -1.57 -2.92
CA ALA A 44 2.58 -2.87 -3.18
C ALA A 44 4.07 -2.92 -2.82
N GLY A 45 4.81 -1.83 -3.12
CA GLY A 45 6.21 -1.66 -2.72
C GLY A 45 6.40 -1.72 -1.20
N GLY A 46 5.53 -1.08 -0.43
CA GLY A 46 5.53 -1.15 1.03
C GLY A 46 5.31 -2.57 1.55
N ILE A 47 4.31 -3.28 1.03
CA ILE A 47 4.02 -4.67 1.41
C ILE A 47 5.22 -5.58 1.10
N LEU A 48 5.76 -5.50 -0.12
CA LEU A 48 6.93 -6.30 -0.52
C LEU A 48 8.16 -5.97 0.33
N GLY A 49 8.41 -4.68 0.57
CA GLY A 49 9.50 -4.23 1.44
C GLY A 49 9.37 -4.80 2.85
N GLY A 50 8.17 -4.76 3.43
CA GLY A 50 7.89 -5.35 4.74
C GLY A 50 8.17 -6.85 4.80
N LEU A 51 7.69 -7.61 3.80
CA LEU A 51 7.94 -9.05 3.70
C LEU A 51 9.43 -9.37 3.53
N VAL A 52 10.16 -8.58 2.75
CA VAL A 52 11.61 -8.72 2.57
C VAL A 52 12.35 -8.40 3.88
N GLY A 53 11.98 -7.32 4.57
CA GLY A 53 12.59 -6.96 5.86
C GLY A 53 12.35 -8.00 6.94
N LEU A 54 11.12 -8.53 7.02
CA LEU A 54 10.78 -9.66 7.89
C LEU A 54 11.63 -10.88 7.57
N SER A 55 11.68 -11.28 6.30
CA SER A 55 12.42 -12.46 5.85
C SER A 55 13.92 -12.32 6.11
N ALA A 56 14.49 -11.13 5.91
CA ALA A 56 15.89 -10.85 6.18
C ALA A 56 16.23 -11.00 7.67
N MET A 57 15.40 -10.45 8.57
CA MET A 57 15.60 -10.61 10.01
C MET A 57 15.36 -12.05 10.47
N PHE A 58 14.38 -12.73 9.90
CA PHE A 58 14.12 -14.15 10.19
C PHE A 58 15.33 -15.02 9.84
N LEU A 59 15.95 -14.81 8.68
CA LEU A 59 17.15 -15.56 8.29
C LEU A 59 18.38 -15.20 9.15
N ALA A 60 18.45 -13.97 9.67
CA ALA A 60 19.59 -13.51 10.44
C ALA A 60 19.52 -13.90 11.93
N LEU A 61 18.32 -13.92 12.52
CA LEU A 61 18.10 -14.02 13.97
C LEU A 61 17.14 -15.15 14.38
N ASP A 62 16.55 -15.88 13.43
CA ASP A 62 15.49 -16.85 13.65
C ASP A 62 14.21 -16.24 14.28
N SER A 63 13.28 -17.10 14.67
CA SER A 63 11.93 -16.77 15.14
C SER A 63 11.86 -16.31 16.60
N ASP A 64 12.88 -16.59 17.41
CA ASP A 64 12.90 -16.23 18.84
C ASP A 64 13.06 -14.72 19.09
N HIS A 65 13.38 -13.93 18.06
CA HIS A 65 13.64 -12.49 18.15
C HIS A 65 12.49 -11.67 17.57
N GLY A 66 11.27 -11.87 18.11
CA GLY A 66 10.04 -11.21 17.64
C GLY A 66 10.12 -9.70 17.46
N ASP A 67 10.76 -8.98 18.39
CA ASP A 67 10.95 -7.52 18.29
C ASP A 67 11.81 -7.13 17.09
N ALA A 68 12.88 -7.88 16.83
CA ALA A 68 13.75 -7.62 15.68
C ALA A 68 13.03 -7.92 14.36
N LEU A 69 12.20 -8.96 14.32
CA LEU A 69 11.33 -9.25 13.17
C LEU A 69 10.35 -8.11 12.89
N LEU A 70 9.76 -7.54 13.93
CA LEU A 70 8.81 -6.43 13.84
C LEU A 70 9.51 -5.15 13.37
N VAL A 71 10.68 -4.83 13.93
CA VAL A 71 11.53 -3.72 13.48
C VAL A 71 11.98 -3.91 12.03
N GLY A 72 12.43 -5.11 11.66
CA GLY A 72 12.82 -5.44 10.28
C GLY A 72 11.68 -5.25 9.29
N THR A 73 10.48 -5.69 9.66
CA THR A 73 9.25 -5.47 8.87
C THR A 73 8.98 -3.98 8.70
N ALA A 74 8.98 -3.20 9.79
CA ALA A 74 8.70 -1.77 9.74
C ALA A 74 9.72 -1.00 8.87
N VAL A 75 11.02 -1.28 9.06
CA VAL A 75 12.09 -0.70 8.23
C VAL A 75 11.94 -1.13 6.76
N GLY A 76 11.59 -2.38 6.52
CA GLY A 76 11.31 -2.91 5.19
C GLY A 76 10.15 -2.18 4.51
N VAL A 77 9.04 -1.95 5.20
CA VAL A 77 7.89 -1.19 4.66
C VAL A 77 8.32 0.21 4.26
N LEU A 78 9.03 0.94 5.13
CA LEU A 78 9.51 2.30 4.83
C LEU A 78 10.48 2.31 3.64
N ALA A 79 11.40 1.36 3.58
CA ALA A 79 12.33 1.22 2.46
C ALA A 79 11.61 0.90 1.15
N GLY A 80 10.62 -0.01 1.17
CA GLY A 80 9.82 -0.39 0.02
C GLY A 80 8.96 0.76 -0.50
N LEU A 81 8.26 1.45 0.39
CA LEU A 81 7.51 2.67 0.06
C LEU A 81 8.43 3.71 -0.57
N GLY A 82 9.52 4.08 0.11
CA GLY A 82 10.44 5.12 -0.37
C GLY A 82 11.11 4.78 -1.70
N THR A 83 11.53 3.52 -1.87
CA THR A 83 12.14 3.05 -3.12
C THR A 83 11.14 3.10 -4.26
N THR A 84 9.93 2.59 -4.07
CA THR A 84 8.91 2.61 -5.12
C THR A 84 8.42 4.03 -5.41
N THR A 85 8.28 4.90 -4.41
CA THR A 85 7.99 6.33 -4.61
C THR A 85 9.07 6.99 -5.47
N PHE A 86 10.34 6.71 -5.20
CA PHE A 86 11.45 7.24 -6.00
C PHE A 86 11.41 6.74 -7.45
N LEU A 87 11.23 5.42 -7.64
CA LEU A 87 11.22 4.79 -8.96
C LEU A 87 10.00 5.17 -9.82
N THR A 88 8.86 5.45 -9.17
CA THR A 88 7.60 5.76 -9.86
C THR A 88 7.34 7.26 -9.98
N ARG A 89 8.25 8.12 -9.51
CA ARG A 89 8.06 9.58 -9.46
C ARG A 89 7.57 10.18 -10.78
N ASP A 90 8.01 9.62 -11.91
CA ASP A 90 7.69 10.11 -13.25
C ASP A 90 6.67 9.23 -14.01
N PHE A 91 5.92 8.35 -13.31
CA PHE A 91 4.97 7.42 -13.95
C PHE A 91 3.63 8.05 -14.33
N ASP A 92 3.29 9.21 -13.77
CA ASP A 92 2.01 9.84 -14.06
C ASP A 92 2.05 10.48 -15.44
N ALA A 93 1.05 10.13 -16.25
CA ALA A 93 0.93 10.64 -17.61
C ALA A 93 0.59 12.13 -17.58
N PRO A 94 1.08 12.94 -18.55
CA PRO A 94 0.60 14.30 -18.73
C PRO A 94 -0.92 14.28 -18.92
N ASP A 95 -1.62 15.32 -18.43
CA ASP A 95 -3.08 15.53 -18.49
C ASP A 95 -3.73 15.33 -19.88
N ASN A 96 -2.91 15.23 -20.92
CA ASN A 96 -3.27 15.15 -22.32
C ASN A 96 -3.23 13.72 -22.90
N THR A 97 -2.96 12.70 -22.07
CA THR A 97 -2.90 11.31 -22.54
C THR A 97 -4.30 10.71 -22.57
N PRO A 98 -4.81 10.24 -23.73
CA PRO A 98 -6.15 9.66 -23.83
C PRO A 98 -6.31 8.51 -22.82
N THR A 99 -7.20 8.68 -21.86
CA THR A 99 -7.50 7.62 -20.89
C THR A 99 -8.30 6.54 -21.59
N VAL A 100 -7.76 5.31 -21.61
CA VAL A 100 -8.43 4.12 -22.14
C VAL A 100 -8.69 3.15 -21.00
N SER A 101 -9.96 2.93 -20.69
CA SER A 101 -10.39 1.93 -19.72
C SER A 101 -10.83 0.66 -20.45
N VAL A 102 -10.28 -0.49 -20.04
CA VAL A 102 -10.71 -1.81 -20.52
C VAL A 102 -11.47 -2.50 -19.40
N ALA A 103 -12.78 -2.70 -19.58
CA ALA A 103 -13.62 -3.36 -18.59
C ALA A 103 -14.22 -4.65 -19.17
N PRO A 104 -14.35 -5.73 -18.36
CA PRO A 104 -15.11 -6.89 -18.78
C PRO A 104 -16.57 -6.48 -19.03
N ALA A 105 -17.08 -6.81 -20.20
CA ALA A 105 -18.42 -6.53 -20.62
C ALA A 105 -19.17 -7.83 -20.84
N ALA A 106 -20.31 -7.99 -20.14
CA ALA A 106 -21.28 -8.99 -20.49
C ALA A 106 -21.88 -8.60 -21.85
N MET A 107 -21.48 -9.31 -22.91
CA MET A 107 -22.14 -9.16 -24.20
C MET A 107 -23.54 -9.80 -24.06
N GLY A 108 -24.54 -9.26 -24.73
CA GLY A 108 -25.95 -9.58 -24.45
C GLY A 108 -26.35 -11.05 -24.65
N ARG A 109 -27.66 -11.32 -24.66
CA ARG A 109 -28.35 -12.62 -24.52
C ARG A 109 -27.81 -13.85 -25.30
N HIS A 110 -26.88 -13.70 -26.25
CA HIS A 110 -26.27 -14.79 -27.01
C HIS A 110 -24.73 -14.72 -27.13
N GLY A 111 -24.04 -13.78 -26.46
CA GLY A 111 -22.59 -13.59 -26.59
C GLY A 111 -21.91 -13.58 -25.22
N GLY A 112 -20.83 -14.35 -25.04
CA GLY A 112 -20.14 -14.52 -23.76
C GLY A 112 -19.44 -13.26 -23.21
N MET A 113 -18.47 -13.48 -22.31
CA MET A 113 -17.63 -12.41 -21.74
C MET A 113 -16.76 -11.77 -22.82
N GLY A 114 -16.92 -10.46 -23.02
CA GLY A 114 -16.07 -9.64 -23.89
C GLY A 114 -15.33 -8.57 -23.11
N LEU A 115 -14.50 -7.78 -23.81
CA LEU A 115 -13.86 -6.58 -23.26
C LEU A 115 -14.47 -5.35 -23.93
N ALA A 116 -14.93 -4.40 -23.13
CA ALA A 116 -15.28 -3.06 -23.60
C ALA A 116 -14.06 -2.16 -23.44
N VAL A 117 -13.72 -1.44 -24.51
CA VAL A 117 -12.70 -0.41 -24.51
C VAL A 117 -13.42 0.93 -24.55
N LEU A 118 -13.24 1.73 -23.50
CA LEU A 118 -13.86 3.05 -23.36
C LEU A 118 -12.74 4.08 -23.31
N GLY A 119 -12.74 5.01 -24.26
CA GLY A 119 -11.72 6.06 -24.38
C GLY A 119 -12.37 7.43 -24.43
N GLN A 120 -11.72 8.43 -23.82
CA GLN A 120 -11.99 9.84 -24.07
C GLN A 120 -10.96 10.33 -25.10
N PHE A 121 -11.43 10.69 -26.30
CA PHE A 121 -10.63 11.17 -27.42
C PHE A 121 -10.89 12.66 -27.67
#